data_AF-A0A1M4XFR4-F1
#
_entry.id   AF-A0A1M4XFR4-F1
#
_cell.length_a   1.000
_cell.length_b   1.000
_cell.length_c   1.000
_cell.angle_alpha   90.00
_cell.angle_beta   90.00
_cell.angle_gamma   90.00
#
_symmetry.space_group_name_H-M   'P 1'
#
loop_
_entity.id
_entity.type
_entity.pdbx_description
1 polymer ?
#
loop_
_entity_poly.entity_id
_entity_poly.type
_entity_poly.pdbx_seq_one_letter_code
_entity_poly.pdbx_strand_id
1 'polypeptide(L)'
;MGLSYYTQLIIISSKAIMIFKLYCITPFLVNLWNSNVEVMTENKTKANNKSVIAFLDSMEDEEKRKDAYVLMELFKNITHEPAVMWGESIVGFGSYHYKYDSGREGDMCITGFSPRKANFSIYIMSGFSNQQELLKQLGPHKTGKACLYIKRLSDIDMDVLSEMIRSSYLHYKIEHSQ
;
A
#
# COMPACT_ATOMS: atom_id res chain seq x y z
N MET A 1 -13.73 -57.64 -56.47
CA MET A 1 -15.15 -57.77 -56.09
C MET A 1 -15.22 -58.45 -54.73
N GLY A 2 -16.02 -57.92 -53.80
CA GLY A 2 -16.23 -58.46 -52.44
C GLY A 2 -15.48 -57.64 -51.38
N LEU A 3 -16.16 -56.65 -50.76
CA LEU A 3 -16.84 -56.74 -49.45
C LEU A 3 -15.86 -56.65 -48.27
N SER A 4 -16.00 -55.61 -47.44
CA SER A 4 -16.27 -55.76 -46.00
C SER A 4 -16.09 -54.43 -45.27
N TYR A 5 -17.12 -54.07 -44.49
CA TYR A 5 -17.08 -53.04 -43.46
C TYR A 5 -16.29 -53.56 -42.25
N TYR A 6 -15.37 -52.78 -41.70
CA TYR A 6 -14.97 -52.92 -40.30
C TYR A 6 -14.62 -51.56 -39.68
N THR A 7 -15.36 -51.27 -38.62
CA THR A 7 -15.17 -50.24 -37.59
C THR A 7 -13.76 -50.23 -37.00
N GLN A 8 -13.15 -49.05 -36.81
CA GLN A 8 -12.57 -48.69 -35.49
C GLN A 8 -12.24 -47.20 -35.34
N LEU A 9 -12.67 -46.67 -34.19
CA LEU A 9 -12.37 -45.35 -33.64
C LEU A 9 -10.87 -45.04 -33.58
N ILE A 10 -10.50 -43.81 -33.94
CA ILE A 10 -9.33 -43.14 -33.37
C ILE A 10 -9.75 -41.72 -32.97
N ILE A 11 -9.81 -41.51 -31.65
CA ILE A 11 -9.92 -40.20 -30.99
C ILE A 11 -8.53 -39.55 -31.06
N ILE A 12 -8.36 -38.47 -31.82
CA ILE A 12 -7.21 -37.58 -31.67
C ILE A 12 -7.68 -36.12 -31.78
N SER A 13 -7.68 -35.45 -30.63
CA SER A 13 -7.19 -34.08 -30.42
C SER A 13 -7.58 -33.01 -31.46
N SER A 14 -8.62 -32.22 -31.15
CA SER A 14 -8.87 -30.94 -31.83
C SER A 14 -7.85 -29.90 -31.39
N LYS A 15 -6.75 -29.81 -32.14
CA LYS A 15 -6.10 -28.53 -32.43
C LYS A 15 -6.07 -28.33 -33.93
N ALA A 16 -6.59 -27.17 -34.32
CA ALA A 16 -6.21 -26.41 -35.51
C ALA A 16 -6.82 -26.82 -36.86
N ILE A 17 -7.24 -25.77 -37.57
CA ILE A 17 -7.36 -25.65 -39.03
C ILE A 17 -8.67 -26.19 -39.62
N MET A 18 -9.65 -25.29 -39.73
CA MET A 18 -10.30 -25.07 -41.03
C MET A 18 -10.90 -23.67 -41.08
N ILE A 19 -10.03 -22.73 -41.48
CA ILE A 19 -10.41 -21.45 -42.05
C ILE A 19 -11.03 -21.75 -43.42
N PHE A 20 -12.33 -21.50 -43.61
CA PHE A 20 -12.90 -20.78 -44.77
C PHE A 20 -14.42 -20.93 -44.79
N LYS A 21 -15.13 -19.92 -44.27
CA LYS A 21 -16.39 -19.48 -44.88
C LYS A 21 -16.62 -18.01 -44.54
N LEU A 22 -16.41 -17.20 -45.58
CA LEU A 22 -16.97 -15.87 -45.82
C LEU A 22 -17.85 -15.30 -44.68
N TYR A 23 -17.30 -14.36 -43.93
CA TYR A 23 -18.05 -13.19 -43.51
C TYR A 23 -17.16 -11.97 -43.72
N CYS A 24 -17.56 -11.13 -44.68
CA CYS A 24 -17.05 -9.78 -44.87
C CYS A 24 -17.36 -8.97 -43.61
N ILE A 25 -16.44 -8.99 -42.64
CA ILE A 25 -16.45 -8.06 -41.52
C ILE A 25 -15.28 -7.10 -41.77
N THR A 26 -15.66 -5.89 -42.13
CA THR A 26 -14.83 -4.70 -42.32
C THR A 26 -13.68 -4.60 -41.32
N PRO A 27 -12.49 -4.07 -41.71
CA PRO A 27 -11.38 -3.79 -40.79
C PRO A 27 -11.70 -2.74 -39.69
N PHE A 28 -12.95 -2.28 -39.61
CA PHE A 28 -13.45 -1.31 -38.66
C PHE A 28 -13.58 -1.86 -37.22
N LEU A 29 -13.80 -3.16 -37.03
CA LEU A 29 -14.08 -3.73 -35.70
C LEU A 29 -12.85 -4.18 -34.90
N VAL A 30 -11.68 -4.36 -35.53
CA VAL A 30 -10.42 -4.61 -34.81
C VAL A 30 -9.90 -3.34 -34.15
N ASN A 31 -10.16 -2.18 -34.77
CA ASN A 31 -9.73 -0.87 -34.25
C ASN A 31 -10.61 -0.32 -33.10
N LEU A 32 -11.72 -0.97 -32.76
CA LEU A 32 -12.61 -0.54 -31.68
C LEU A 32 -12.27 -1.21 -30.33
N TRP A 33 -11.52 -2.31 -30.32
CA TRP A 33 -11.05 -3.00 -29.09
C TRP A 33 -9.76 -2.40 -28.51
N ASN A 34 -9.15 -1.44 -29.21
CA ASN A 34 -8.03 -0.62 -28.74
C ASN A 34 -8.47 0.80 -28.37
N SER A 35 -9.73 0.96 -27.95
CA SER A 35 -10.16 2.17 -27.28
C SER A 35 -9.47 2.23 -25.92
N ASN A 36 -8.41 3.04 -25.85
CA ASN A 36 -7.70 3.42 -24.64
C ASN A 36 -8.71 3.96 -23.61
N VAL A 37 -9.26 3.07 -22.79
CA VAL A 37 -9.69 3.46 -21.45
C VAL A 37 -8.39 3.72 -20.71
N GLU A 38 -7.95 4.98 -20.68
CA GLU A 38 -6.99 5.41 -19.68
C GLU A 38 -7.62 5.15 -18.32
N VAL A 39 -7.32 3.99 -17.73
CA VAL A 39 -7.69 3.69 -16.35
C VAL A 39 -6.83 4.60 -15.48
N MET A 40 -7.32 5.81 -15.23
CA MET A 40 -6.78 6.71 -14.22
C MET A 40 -6.85 5.97 -12.89
N THR A 41 -5.73 5.37 -12.49
CA THR A 41 -5.66 4.58 -11.27
C THR A 41 -5.67 5.55 -10.10
N GLU A 42 -6.86 5.79 -9.58
CA GLU A 42 -7.08 6.70 -8.46
C GLU A 42 -6.29 6.23 -7.22
N ASN A 43 -5.70 7.19 -6.49
CA ASN A 43 -4.98 6.87 -5.27
C ASN A 43 -5.98 6.33 -4.23
N LYS A 44 -5.78 5.08 -3.79
CA LYS A 44 -6.63 4.40 -2.80
C LYS A 44 -6.43 4.94 -1.39
N THR A 45 -5.27 5.52 -1.11
CA THR A 45 -4.94 6.06 0.20
C THR A 45 -5.30 7.53 0.23
N LYS A 46 -6.48 7.84 0.79
CA LYS A 46 -6.96 9.21 0.99
C LYS A 46 -7.45 9.38 2.42
N ALA A 47 -7.31 10.58 2.96
CA ALA A 47 -7.93 10.97 4.21
C ALA A 47 -9.44 10.73 4.14
N ASN A 48 -10.04 10.25 5.22
CA ASN A 48 -11.48 10.01 5.29
C ASN A 48 -12.02 10.26 6.70
N ASN A 49 -13.35 10.21 6.81
CA ASN A 49 -14.07 10.53 8.05
C ASN A 49 -14.26 9.32 8.98
N LYS A 50 -13.56 8.20 8.77
CA LYS A 50 -13.61 7.06 9.70
C LYS A 50 -12.99 7.46 11.02
N SER A 51 -13.58 6.99 12.12
CA SER A 51 -13.05 7.24 13.45
C SER A 51 -11.78 6.41 13.70
N VAL A 52 -10.68 7.07 14.04
CA VAL A 52 -9.43 6.41 14.46
C VAL A 52 -9.69 5.55 15.69
N ILE A 53 -10.40 6.07 16.68
CA ILE A 53 -10.72 5.34 17.92
C ILE A 53 -11.52 4.08 17.61
N ALA A 54 -12.57 4.17 16.79
CA ALA A 54 -13.36 2.99 16.41
C ALA A 54 -12.52 1.96 15.62
N PHE A 55 -11.58 2.42 14.79
CA PHE A 55 -10.63 1.54 14.10
C PHE A 55 -9.71 0.81 15.08
N LEU A 56 -9.15 1.52 16.08
CA LEU A 56 -8.33 0.90 17.12
C LEU A 56 -9.13 -0.09 17.98
N ASP A 57 -10.34 0.28 18.38
CA ASP A 57 -11.23 -0.58 19.18
C ASP A 57 -11.66 -1.84 18.45
N SER A 58 -11.74 -1.80 17.12
CA SER A 58 -12.08 -2.97 16.30
C SER A 58 -11.01 -4.07 16.28
N MET A 59 -9.81 -3.81 16.82
CA MET A 59 -8.74 -4.81 16.85
C MET A 59 -9.03 -5.90 17.87
N GLU A 60 -9.02 -7.16 17.42
CA GLU A 60 -9.24 -8.32 18.28
C GLU A 60 -8.09 -8.57 19.27
N ASP A 61 -6.85 -8.30 18.84
CA ASP A 61 -5.65 -8.47 19.66
C ASP A 61 -5.49 -7.32 20.66
N GLU A 62 -5.66 -7.61 21.95
CA GLU A 62 -5.64 -6.61 23.01
C GLU A 62 -4.27 -5.95 23.21
N GLU A 63 -3.17 -6.71 23.10
CA GLU A 63 -1.82 -6.15 23.25
C GLU A 63 -1.53 -5.21 22.10
N LYS A 64 -1.86 -5.63 20.88
CA LYS A 64 -1.70 -4.80 19.70
C LYS A 64 -2.58 -3.55 19.74
N ARG A 65 -3.81 -3.66 20.26
CA ARG A 65 -4.69 -2.51 20.46
C ARG A 65 -4.05 -1.50 21.41
N LYS A 66 -3.49 -1.97 22.54
CA LYS A 66 -2.76 -1.10 23.51
C LYS A 66 -1.55 -0.44 22.85
N ASP A 67 -0.73 -1.19 22.12
CA ASP A 67 0.42 -0.66 21.38
C ASP A 67 -0.02 0.40 20.35
N ALA A 68 -1.13 0.17 19.66
CA ALA A 68 -1.67 1.13 18.68
C ALA A 68 -2.12 2.44 19.35
N TYR A 69 -2.71 2.38 20.54
CA TYR A 69 -3.04 3.56 21.34
C TYR A 69 -1.79 4.32 21.78
N VAL A 70 -0.74 3.61 22.23
CA VAL A 70 0.55 4.21 22.60
C VAL A 70 1.17 4.93 21.40
N LEU A 71 1.17 4.31 20.23
CA LEU A 71 1.65 4.94 19.00
C LEU A 71 0.82 6.18 18.64
N MET A 72 -0.51 6.09 18.70
CA MET A 72 -1.39 7.24 18.40
C MET A 72 -1.04 8.46 19.27
N GLU A 73 -0.87 8.28 20.57
CA GLU A 73 -0.49 9.36 21.48
C GLU A 73 0.95 9.84 21.26
N LEU A 74 1.90 8.94 21.01
CA LEU A 74 3.28 9.30 20.67
C LEU A 74 3.33 10.22 19.44
N PHE A 75 2.67 9.82 18.36
CA PHE A 75 2.62 10.60 17.13
C PHE A 75 1.94 11.94 17.34
N LYS A 76 0.81 11.98 18.05
CA LYS A 76 0.11 13.23 18.37
C LYS A 76 1.00 14.18 19.17
N ASN A 77 1.76 13.67 20.13
CA ASN A 77 2.67 14.47 20.95
C ASN A 77 3.87 15.02 20.15
N ILE A 78 4.41 14.23 19.23
CA ILE A 78 5.54 14.66 18.37
C ILE A 78 5.08 15.67 17.31
N THR A 79 3.95 15.41 16.67
CA THR A 79 3.51 16.16 15.49
C THR A 79 2.66 17.38 15.82
N HIS A 80 1.98 17.35 16.98
CA HIS A 80 0.91 18.28 17.35
C HIS A 80 -0.27 18.32 16.36
N GLU A 81 -0.40 17.28 15.53
CA GLU A 81 -1.47 17.13 14.54
C GLU A 81 -2.53 16.14 15.06
N PRO A 82 -3.81 16.28 14.67
CA PRO A 82 -4.82 15.28 14.97
C PRO A 82 -4.57 13.99 14.18
N ALA A 83 -4.89 12.85 14.78
CA ALA A 83 -4.88 11.56 14.10
C ALA A 83 -6.06 11.48 13.11
N VAL A 84 -5.80 11.11 11.86
CA VAL A 84 -6.80 10.97 10.80
C VAL A 84 -6.68 9.60 10.15
N MET A 85 -7.80 8.99 9.77
CA MET A 85 -7.80 7.75 9.00
C MET A 85 -7.45 8.02 7.53
N TRP A 86 -6.50 7.25 7.00
CA TRP A 86 -6.11 7.25 5.59
C TRP A 86 -6.34 5.87 4.99
N GLY A 87 -7.19 5.82 3.95
CA GLY A 87 -7.68 4.57 3.38
C GLY A 87 -8.32 3.67 4.44
N GLU A 88 -7.98 2.37 4.40
CA GLU A 88 -8.59 1.37 5.28
C GLU A 88 -7.85 1.12 6.60
N SER A 89 -6.60 1.54 6.72
CA SER A 89 -5.72 0.98 7.77
C SER A 89 -4.56 1.86 8.21
N ILE A 90 -4.50 3.11 7.78
CA ILE A 90 -3.43 4.03 8.16
C ILE A 90 -4.00 5.06 9.12
N VAL A 91 -3.34 5.21 10.27
CA VAL A 91 -3.53 6.33 11.19
C VAL A 91 -2.43 7.33 10.86
N GLY A 92 -2.80 8.44 10.21
CA GLY A 92 -1.88 9.44 9.68
C GLY A 92 -1.95 10.77 10.42
N PHE A 93 -0.85 11.52 10.35
CA PHE A 93 -0.66 12.81 11.02
C PHE A 93 -0.07 13.82 10.04
N GLY A 94 -0.66 15.02 10.02
CA GLY A 94 -0.40 16.03 9.00
C GLY A 94 -0.77 15.58 7.59
N SER A 95 -0.66 16.48 6.63
CA SER A 95 -0.85 16.17 5.21
C SER A 95 0.05 17.03 4.34
N TYR A 96 0.48 16.48 3.21
CA TYR A 96 1.17 17.22 2.16
C TYR A 96 0.60 16.83 0.80
N HIS A 97 0.69 17.75 -0.16
CA HIS A 97 0.34 17.52 -1.55
C HIS A 97 1.62 17.17 -2.33
N TYR A 98 1.63 16.05 -3.04
CA TYR A 98 2.74 15.67 -3.92
C TYR A 98 2.34 15.84 -5.37
N LYS A 99 3.33 16.15 -6.23
CA LYS A 99 3.18 16.19 -7.68
C LYS A 99 4.42 15.59 -8.34
N TYR A 100 4.22 14.59 -9.19
CA TYR A 100 5.28 13.97 -9.96
C TYR A 100 5.41 14.60 -11.35
N ASP A 101 6.58 14.45 -11.98
CA ASP A 101 6.86 14.91 -13.35
C ASP A 101 5.89 14.32 -14.39
N SER A 102 5.32 13.14 -14.10
CA SER A 102 4.30 12.51 -14.93
C SER A 102 2.93 13.21 -14.89
N GLY A 103 2.78 14.27 -14.08
CA GLY A 103 1.51 14.96 -13.84
C GLY A 103 0.63 14.30 -12.79
N ARG A 104 1.01 13.13 -12.26
CA ARG A 104 0.29 12.49 -11.16
C ARG A 104 0.51 13.26 -9.86
N GLU A 105 -0.58 13.71 -9.25
CA GLU A 105 -0.58 14.42 -7.98
C GLU A 105 -1.58 13.82 -6.99
N GLY A 106 -1.56 14.31 -5.76
CA GLY A 106 -2.50 13.91 -4.71
C GLY A 106 -1.97 14.20 -3.31
N ASP A 107 -2.74 13.81 -2.31
CA ASP A 107 -2.42 14.07 -0.91
C ASP A 107 -1.98 12.79 -0.20
N MET A 108 -1.12 12.95 0.80
CA MET A 108 -0.70 11.88 1.70
C MET A 108 -0.43 12.44 3.09
N CYS A 109 -0.55 11.60 4.12
CA CYS A 109 -0.11 11.97 5.45
C CYS A 109 1.41 12.17 5.50
N ILE A 110 1.89 13.13 6.30
CA ILE A 110 3.33 13.38 6.46
C ILE A 110 3.99 12.22 7.22
N THR A 111 3.30 11.65 8.19
CA THR A 111 3.77 10.46 8.91
C THR A 111 2.59 9.70 9.52
N GLY A 112 2.85 8.56 10.14
CA GLY A 112 1.84 7.78 10.84
C GLY A 112 2.22 6.32 10.96
N PHE A 113 1.22 5.47 11.21
CA PHE A 113 1.43 4.04 11.28
C PHE A 113 0.25 3.23 10.76
N SER A 114 0.50 1.97 10.44
CA SER A 114 -0.51 0.99 10.06
C SER A 114 -0.33 -0.31 10.85
N PRO A 115 -1.32 -0.71 11.66
CA PRO A 115 -1.32 -1.98 12.38
C PRO A 115 -1.70 -3.11 11.41
N ARG A 116 -0.70 -3.73 10.78
CA ARG A 116 -0.87 -4.88 9.86
C ARG A 116 -0.95 -6.17 10.64
N LYS A 117 -1.47 -7.25 10.04
CA LYS A 117 -1.64 -8.56 10.71
C LYS A 117 -0.40 -9.01 11.51
N ALA A 118 0.80 -8.92 10.94
CA ALA A 118 2.03 -9.42 11.57
C ALA A 118 2.87 -8.37 12.33
N ASN A 119 2.71 -7.07 12.04
CA ASN A 119 3.56 -6.00 12.58
C ASN A 119 2.87 -4.63 12.47
N PHE A 120 3.43 -3.64 13.13
CA PHE A 120 3.20 -2.22 12.84
C PHE A 120 4.12 -1.78 11.70
N SER A 121 3.55 -1.11 10.70
CA SER A 121 4.31 -0.36 9.70
C SER A 121 4.31 1.12 10.13
N ILE A 122 5.46 1.64 10.51
CA ILE A 122 5.66 3.03 10.94
C ILE A 122 6.29 3.82 9.78
N TYR A 123 5.69 4.94 9.40
CA TYR A 123 6.09 5.72 8.22
C TYR A 123 7.14 6.78 8.58
N ILE A 124 8.40 6.51 8.23
CA ILE A 124 9.56 7.38 8.40
C ILE A 124 9.91 7.96 7.03
N MET A 125 9.23 9.04 6.64
CA MET A 125 9.22 9.56 5.26
C MET A 125 10.56 10.09 4.77
N SER A 126 11.41 10.58 5.67
CA SER A 126 12.80 10.96 5.37
C SER A 126 13.69 9.77 4.95
N GLY A 127 13.22 8.54 5.11
CA GLY A 127 14.06 7.35 5.01
C GLY A 127 15.08 7.25 6.16
N PHE A 128 16.10 6.40 5.97
CA PHE A 128 16.99 5.95 7.05
C PHE A 128 18.47 6.27 6.85
N SER A 129 18.86 6.97 5.77
CA SER A 129 20.27 7.28 5.47
C SER A 129 20.98 7.97 6.64
N ASN A 130 20.28 8.88 7.33
CA ASN A 130 20.80 9.64 8.47
C ASN A 130 20.39 9.05 9.84
N GLN A 131 19.78 7.86 9.88
CA GLN A 131 19.24 7.25 11.11
C GLN A 131 19.89 5.90 11.45
N GLN A 132 21.01 5.55 10.83
CA GLN A 132 21.62 4.22 10.99
C GLN A 132 22.05 3.92 12.43
N GLU A 133 22.55 4.91 13.17
CA GLU A 133 22.93 4.72 14.57
C GLU A 133 21.70 4.56 15.49
N LEU A 134 20.59 5.23 15.18
CA LEU A 134 19.32 5.04 15.91
C LEU A 134 18.75 3.64 15.64
N LEU A 135 18.79 3.17 14.39
CA LEU A 135 18.34 1.82 14.04
C LEU A 135 19.08 0.73 14.83
N LYS A 136 20.39 0.87 15.06
CA LYS A 136 21.16 -0.09 15.86
C LYS A 136 20.71 -0.16 17.33
N GLN A 137 20.20 0.94 17.86
CA GLN A 137 19.76 1.07 19.25
C GLN A 137 18.29 0.70 19.45
N LEU A 138 17.49 0.75 18.38
CA LEU A 138 16.04 0.60 18.43
C LEU A 138 15.56 -0.76 18.96
N GLY A 139 16.31 -1.85 18.75
CA GLY A 139 15.83 -3.23 19.00
C GLY A 139 15.38 -3.94 17.71
N PRO A 140 14.72 -5.11 17.77
CA PRO A 140 14.39 -5.93 16.61
C PRO A 140 13.39 -5.25 15.66
N HIS A 141 13.80 -5.01 14.43
CA HIS A 141 12.98 -4.36 13.41
C HIS A 141 13.33 -4.85 11.99
N LYS A 142 12.52 -4.46 11.02
CA LYS A 142 12.87 -4.50 9.58
C LYS A 142 12.63 -3.14 8.97
N THR A 143 13.33 -2.80 7.88
CA THR A 143 13.14 -1.56 7.15
C THR A 143 12.68 -1.81 5.72
N GLY A 144 11.87 -0.89 5.19
CA GLY A 144 11.64 -0.67 3.77
C GLY A 144 12.27 0.64 3.33
N LYS A 145 11.78 1.24 2.23
CA LYS A 145 12.31 2.53 1.75
C LYS A 145 12.05 3.68 2.74
N ALA A 146 10.82 3.75 3.27
CA ALA A 146 10.36 4.79 4.19
C ALA A 146 9.48 4.19 5.31
N CYS A 147 9.59 2.88 5.53
CA CYS A 147 8.76 2.17 6.50
C CYS A 147 9.65 1.40 7.46
N LEU A 148 9.31 1.48 8.74
CA LEU A 148 9.90 0.70 9.82
C LEU A 148 8.87 -0.34 10.27
N TYR A 149 9.25 -1.62 10.31
CA TYR A 149 8.37 -2.72 10.69
C TYR A 149 8.76 -3.25 12.06
N ILE A 150 7.84 -3.14 13.03
CA ILE A 150 8.05 -3.55 14.42
C ILE A 150 6.92 -4.50 14.82
N LYS A 151 7.24 -5.59 15.52
CA LYS A 151 6.23 -6.59 15.92
C LYS A 151 5.39 -6.10 17.10
N ARG A 152 6.05 -5.62 18.15
CA ARG A 152 5.49 -5.11 19.41
C ARG A 152 6.35 -4.00 19.95
N LEU A 153 5.75 -3.08 20.71
CA LEU A 153 6.48 -1.99 21.34
C LEU A 153 7.35 -2.45 22.52
N SER A 154 7.00 -3.57 23.15
CA SER A 154 7.81 -4.18 24.23
C SER A 154 9.22 -4.58 23.81
N ASP A 155 9.44 -4.78 22.51
CA ASP A 155 10.68 -5.29 21.97
C ASP A 155 11.62 -4.15 21.53
N ILE A 156 11.17 -2.89 21.58
CA ILE A 156 11.91 -1.74 21.05
C ILE A 156 12.14 -0.64 22.09
N ASP A 157 13.14 0.18 21.84
CA ASP A 157 13.42 1.38 22.60
C ASP A 157 12.49 2.52 22.13
N MET A 158 11.57 2.92 23.01
CA MET A 158 10.56 3.94 22.72
C MET A 158 11.14 5.35 22.57
N ASP A 159 12.25 5.66 23.24
CA ASP A 159 12.90 6.96 23.14
C ASP A 159 13.61 7.08 21.80
N VAL A 160 14.28 6.00 21.36
CA VAL A 160 14.89 5.92 20.03
C VAL A 160 13.82 6.02 18.93
N LEU A 161 12.70 5.31 19.07
CA LEU A 161 11.58 5.41 18.13
C LEU A 161 11.03 6.84 18.05
N SER A 162 10.84 7.48 19.20
CA SER A 162 10.37 8.87 19.31
C SER A 162 11.29 9.83 18.55
N GLU A 163 12.60 9.72 18.76
CA GLU A 163 13.59 10.56 18.07
C GLU A 163 13.60 10.35 16.56
N MET A 164 13.50 9.08 16.10
CA MET A 164 13.41 8.76 14.68
C MET A 164 12.17 9.38 14.01
N ILE A 165 11.00 9.28 14.66
CA ILE A 165 9.74 9.86 14.17
C ILE A 165 9.86 11.38 14.14
N ARG A 166 10.33 12.00 15.23
CA ARG A 166 10.49 13.46 15.33
C ARG A 166 11.42 14.01 14.25
N SER A 167 12.60 13.43 14.12
CA SER A 167 13.60 13.81 13.11
C SER A 167 13.01 13.72 11.70
N SER A 168 12.31 12.62 11.40
CA SER A 168 11.68 12.41 10.10
C SER A 168 10.57 13.40 9.80
N TYR A 169 9.65 13.59 10.76
CA TYR A 169 8.52 14.50 10.63
C TYR A 169 8.98 15.95 10.42
N LEU A 170 9.93 16.43 11.22
CA LEU A 170 10.43 17.80 11.11
C LEU A 170 11.11 18.04 9.76
N HIS A 171 11.95 17.11 9.31
CA HIS A 171 12.59 17.21 8.00
C HIS A 171 11.55 17.35 6.88
N TYR A 172 10.55 16.48 6.87
CA TYR A 172 9.53 16.44 5.82
C TYR A 172 8.58 17.64 5.88
N LYS A 173 8.21 18.08 7.10
CA LYS A 173 7.38 19.28 7.31
C LYS A 173 8.08 20.50 6.75
N ILE A 174 9.38 20.68 7.01
CA ILE A 174 10.15 21.82 6.49
C ILE A 174 10.20 21.79 4.96
N GLU A 175 10.47 20.63 4.37
CA GLU A 175 10.56 20.45 2.91
C GLU A 175 9.24 20.80 2.19
N HIS A 176 8.10 20.53 2.83
CA HIS A 176 6.76 20.69 2.24
C HIS A 176 5.94 21.85 2.86
N SER A 177 6.57 22.78 3.59
CA SER A 177 5.93 24.00 4.09
C SER A 177 6.15 25.24 3.20
N GLN A 178 6.58 25.05 1.95
CA GLN A 178 6.68 26.09 0.93
C GLN A 178 5.54 25.99 -0.09
#